data_AF-A0A7D5V0K1-F1
#
_entry.id   AF-A0A7D5V0K1-F1
#
_cell.length_a   1.000
_cell.length_b   1.000
_cell.length_c   1.000
_cell.angle_alpha   90.00
_cell.angle_beta   90.00
_cell.angle_gamma   90.00
#
_symmetry.space_group_name_H-M   'P 1'
#
loop_
_entity.id
_entity.type
_entity.pdbx_description
1 polymer ?
#
loop_
_entity_poly.entity_id
_entity_poly.type
_entity_poly.pdbx_seq_one_letter_code
_entity_poly.pdbx_strand_id
1 'polypeptide(L)'
;MSQARSCVVPHIVFHLLKLVDNSADVIVFAAGKDGEEMSHYSKMSQIGSTSAAKNSIFVGATESRRPSIKLKYNPEGLIGHPDKIAYNSSRGLTFHKIIKPDVVAPGVAILSTCSRHEAVATRRQDFGQTHDNNWMFCSGTSMAAPLVSDFCAVLREALQSKKMADPSAALIKALLVNGADDLRLPKPDRGFCLVNLKESLRCVVEPGPGEQVGFEDVGGENALKEDETWPLEPRKIDFTGDRTGTQRVTLAYSDPPGENLQNNLTLKVNIEQQSGASEEQRGDEGFVAENNVEQVKWDTTSKDRAAIITVRADRIAQLEGSQPFAVVWGIY
;
A
#
# COMPACT_ATOMS: atom_id res chain seq x y z
N MET A 1 -12.35 -37.61 -3.44
CA MET A 1 -12.96 -36.77 -4.49
C MET A 1 -12.25 -35.42 -4.45
N SER A 2 -11.01 -35.31 -4.94
CA SER A 2 -10.57 -35.27 -6.35
C SER A 2 -10.94 -33.96 -7.05
N GLN A 3 -9.92 -33.10 -7.19
CA GLN A 3 -9.69 -32.13 -8.28
C GLN A 3 -10.87 -31.24 -8.72
N ALA A 4 -10.98 -30.05 -8.12
CA ALA A 4 -11.60 -28.88 -8.74
C ALA A 4 -11.21 -27.59 -7.99
N ARG A 5 -9.92 -27.22 -7.98
CA ARG A 5 -9.52 -25.84 -7.64
C ARG A 5 -8.44 -25.40 -8.63
N SER A 6 -8.62 -24.19 -9.17
CA SER A 6 -7.63 -23.43 -9.96
C SER A 6 -7.55 -23.67 -11.48
N CYS A 7 -8.66 -23.47 -12.22
CA CYS A 7 -8.57 -23.15 -13.67
C CYS A 7 -9.44 -21.96 -14.14
N VAL A 8 -10.31 -21.38 -13.31
CA VAL A 8 -11.20 -20.25 -13.71
C VAL A 8 -10.56 -18.87 -13.43
N VAL A 9 -9.32 -18.88 -12.99
CA VAL A 9 -8.67 -17.78 -12.27
C VAL A 9 -7.94 -16.73 -13.15
N PRO A 10 -7.26 -17.08 -14.26
CA PRO A 10 -6.46 -16.11 -15.01
C PRO A 10 -7.30 -14.97 -15.59
N HIS A 11 -8.53 -15.27 -16.02
CA HIS A 11 -9.41 -14.30 -16.68
C HIS A 11 -9.84 -13.14 -15.77
N ILE A 12 -10.08 -13.39 -14.47
CA ILE A 12 -10.52 -12.33 -13.53
C ILE A 12 -9.37 -11.38 -13.23
N VAL A 13 -8.18 -11.90 -12.96
CA VAL A 13 -6.97 -11.07 -12.71
C VAL A 13 -6.66 -10.22 -13.93
N PHE A 14 -6.72 -10.82 -15.12
CA PHE A 14 -6.47 -10.10 -16.37
C PHE A 14 -7.51 -9.00 -16.64
N HIS A 15 -8.79 -9.24 -16.33
CA HIS A 15 -9.83 -8.20 -16.43
C HIS A 15 -9.65 -7.08 -15.40
N LEU A 16 -9.28 -7.42 -14.16
CA LEU A 16 -9.01 -6.42 -13.12
C LEU A 16 -7.80 -5.56 -13.46
N LEU A 17 -6.73 -6.16 -14.01
CA LEU A 17 -5.59 -5.40 -14.51
C LEU A 17 -6.03 -4.46 -15.64
N LYS A 18 -6.83 -4.94 -16.60
CA LYS A 18 -7.38 -4.11 -17.69
C LYS A 18 -8.28 -2.97 -17.20
N LEU A 19 -9.02 -3.17 -16.12
CA LEU A 19 -9.87 -2.14 -15.54
C LEU A 19 -9.04 -0.99 -14.94
N VAL A 20 -7.87 -1.27 -14.39
CA VAL A 20 -7.02 -0.26 -13.71
C VAL A 20 -5.86 0.25 -14.58
N ASP A 21 -5.54 -0.43 -15.68
CA ASP A 21 -4.43 -0.10 -16.59
C ASP A 21 -4.48 1.32 -17.15
N ASN A 22 -5.67 1.94 -17.19
CA ASN A 22 -5.85 3.27 -17.76
C ASN A 22 -7.00 4.07 -17.12
N SER A 23 -7.38 3.74 -15.88
CA SER A 23 -8.47 4.42 -15.19
C SER A 23 -8.01 5.07 -13.88
N ALA A 24 -8.69 6.14 -13.50
CA ALA A 24 -8.57 6.72 -12.18
C ALA A 24 -9.24 5.85 -11.08
N ASP A 25 -9.77 4.67 -11.41
CA ASP A 25 -10.49 3.84 -10.47
C ASP A 25 -9.54 3.13 -9.50
N VAL A 26 -9.75 3.37 -8.21
CA VAL A 26 -9.01 2.69 -7.14
C VAL A 26 -9.77 1.43 -6.75
N ILE A 27 -9.16 0.27 -7.00
CA ILE A 27 -9.75 -1.02 -6.63
C ILE A 27 -9.05 -1.56 -5.39
N VAL A 28 -9.83 -1.84 -4.34
CA VAL A 28 -9.35 -2.37 -3.06
C VAL A 28 -9.87 -3.79 -2.85
N PHE A 29 -8.99 -4.69 -2.43
CA PHE A 29 -9.31 -6.07 -2.12
C PHE A 29 -8.78 -6.47 -0.75
N ALA A 30 -9.50 -7.38 -0.09
CA ALA A 30 -9.02 -8.05 1.10
C ALA A 30 -7.94 -9.08 0.73
N ALA A 31 -6.85 -9.16 1.51
CA ALA A 31 -5.74 -10.08 1.23
C ALA A 31 -6.13 -11.57 1.33
N GLY A 32 -7.17 -11.90 2.10
CA GLY A 32 -7.59 -13.27 2.39
C GLY A 32 -7.61 -13.56 3.89
N LYS A 33 -8.15 -14.73 4.27
CA LYS A 33 -8.23 -15.21 5.67
C LYS A 33 -7.52 -16.55 5.86
N ASP A 34 -6.64 -16.91 4.93
CA ASP A 34 -5.90 -18.18 4.90
C ASP A 34 -4.51 -18.02 5.54
N GLY A 35 -4.37 -17.02 6.43
CA GLY A 35 -3.15 -16.74 7.15
C GLY A 35 -2.78 -17.85 8.11
N GLU A 36 -1.62 -18.44 7.89
CA GLU A 36 -0.89 -19.21 8.89
C GLU A 36 0.34 -18.39 9.31
N GLU A 37 0.69 -18.39 10.61
CA GLU A 37 1.99 -17.87 11.05
C GLU A 37 3.07 -18.55 10.22
N MET A 38 3.89 -17.76 9.53
CA MET A 38 4.97 -18.30 8.72
C MET A 38 5.98 -18.98 9.64
N SER A 39 5.82 -20.29 9.86
CA SER A 39 6.93 -21.13 10.25
C SER A 39 7.97 -21.08 9.12
N HIS A 40 9.24 -21.35 9.43
CA HIS A 40 10.30 -21.55 8.44
C HIS A 40 9.94 -22.56 7.31
N TYR A 41 8.81 -23.27 7.42
CA TYR A 41 8.33 -24.30 6.52
C TYR A 41 7.10 -23.95 5.64
N SER A 42 6.39 -22.81 5.82
CA SER A 42 5.29 -22.47 4.91
C SER A 42 5.81 -21.80 3.63
N LYS A 43 6.38 -22.60 2.72
CA LYS A 43 6.91 -22.18 1.41
C LYS A 43 5.84 -21.81 0.36
N MET A 44 4.57 -21.69 0.74
CA MET A 44 3.46 -21.45 -0.20
C MET A 44 2.88 -20.05 -0.01
N SER A 45 2.70 -19.33 -1.13
CA SER A 45 2.00 -18.04 -1.17
C SER A 45 0.58 -18.19 -0.60
N GLN A 46 0.23 -17.38 0.40
CA GLN A 46 -1.11 -17.38 1.01
C GLN A 46 -2.05 -16.34 0.35
N ILE A 47 -1.52 -15.60 -0.63
CA ILE A 47 -2.26 -14.60 -1.40
C ILE A 47 -2.96 -15.32 -2.54
N GLY A 48 -4.30 -15.31 -2.50
CA GLY A 48 -5.15 -15.88 -3.54
C GLY A 48 -4.94 -15.21 -4.89
N SER A 49 -5.53 -15.78 -5.94
CA SER A 49 -5.23 -15.37 -7.31
C SER A 49 -5.83 -14.04 -7.74
N THR A 50 -7.09 -13.75 -7.39
CA THR A 50 -7.62 -12.38 -7.44
C THR A 50 -6.75 -11.43 -6.65
N SER A 51 -6.08 -11.97 -5.62
CA SER A 51 -5.22 -11.23 -4.73
C SER A 51 -3.83 -10.85 -5.25
N ALA A 52 -3.52 -11.27 -6.48
CA ALA A 52 -2.25 -11.00 -7.15
C ALA A 52 -2.33 -9.86 -8.19
N ALA A 53 -3.45 -9.16 -8.31
CA ALA A 53 -3.56 -8.02 -9.23
C ALA A 53 -2.59 -6.89 -8.81
N LYS A 54 -1.63 -6.58 -9.67
CA LYS A 54 -0.56 -5.59 -9.46
C LYS A 54 -1.11 -4.20 -9.15
N ASN A 55 -2.14 -3.79 -9.88
CA ASN A 55 -2.66 -2.42 -9.88
C ASN A 55 -3.69 -2.17 -8.78
N SER A 56 -4.18 -3.21 -8.10
CA SER A 56 -5.11 -3.06 -6.99
C SER A 56 -4.39 -2.88 -5.64
N ILE A 57 -5.11 -2.37 -4.65
CA ILE A 57 -4.66 -2.24 -3.26
C ILE A 57 -5.16 -3.44 -2.44
N PHE A 58 -4.25 -4.26 -1.96
CA PHE A 58 -4.51 -5.39 -1.09
C PHE A 58 -4.30 -5.04 0.36
N VAL A 59 -5.28 -5.42 1.16
CA VAL A 59 -5.36 -5.01 2.56
C VAL A 59 -5.29 -6.23 3.47
N GLY A 60 -4.20 -6.33 4.22
CA GLY A 60 -4.08 -7.26 5.35
C GLY A 60 -4.75 -6.68 6.61
N ALA A 61 -4.91 -7.53 7.63
CA ALA A 61 -5.56 -7.14 8.88
C ALA A 61 -4.57 -7.12 10.03
N THR A 62 -4.55 -6.02 10.79
CA THR A 62 -3.97 -5.97 12.14
C THR A 62 -5.05 -6.15 13.19
N GLU A 63 -4.65 -6.34 14.44
CA GLU A 63 -5.58 -6.24 15.56
C GLU A 63 -6.09 -4.80 15.73
N SER A 64 -7.23 -4.63 16.38
CA SER A 64 -7.64 -3.30 16.87
C SER A 64 -7.20 -3.13 18.33
N ARG A 65 -7.39 -1.94 18.90
CA ARG A 65 -7.13 -1.68 20.34
C ARG A 65 -8.19 -2.29 21.27
N ARG A 66 -9.16 -3.03 20.74
CA ARG A 66 -10.25 -3.61 21.53
C ARG A 66 -9.82 -4.98 22.08
N PRO A 67 -10.24 -5.33 23.30
CA PRO A 67 -9.95 -6.65 23.85
C PRO A 67 -10.67 -7.73 23.03
N SER A 68 -9.95 -8.83 22.75
CA SER A 68 -10.48 -9.90 21.91
C SER A 68 -9.94 -11.28 22.30
N ILE A 69 -10.70 -12.32 21.96
CA ILE A 69 -10.30 -13.73 22.06
C ILE A 69 -10.64 -14.41 20.73
N LYS A 70 -9.65 -15.04 20.09
CA LYS A 70 -9.82 -15.74 18.79
C LYS A 70 -10.56 -14.87 17.74
N LEU A 71 -10.09 -13.63 17.57
CA LEU A 71 -10.65 -12.60 16.69
C LEU A 71 -12.05 -12.09 17.06
N LYS A 72 -12.64 -12.48 18.20
CA LYS A 72 -13.96 -11.99 18.62
C LYS A 72 -13.80 -10.95 19.70
N TYR A 73 -14.58 -9.86 19.63
CA TYR A 73 -14.63 -8.89 20.71
C TYR A 73 -15.06 -9.60 22.00
N ASN A 74 -14.27 -9.43 23.05
CA ASN A 74 -14.58 -9.92 24.39
C ASN A 74 -13.97 -8.93 25.40
N PRO A 75 -14.79 -8.29 26.26
CA PRO A 75 -14.31 -7.37 27.30
C PRO A 75 -13.29 -7.99 28.27
N GLU A 76 -13.34 -9.30 28.49
CA GLU A 76 -12.43 -10.08 29.35
C GLU A 76 -11.20 -10.61 28.60
N GLY A 77 -11.10 -10.32 27.30
CA GLY A 77 -9.99 -10.73 26.45
C GLY A 77 -8.72 -9.90 26.64
N LEU A 78 -7.66 -10.30 25.95
CA LEU A 78 -6.43 -9.52 25.90
C LEU A 78 -6.64 -8.28 25.02
N ILE A 79 -6.11 -7.14 25.45
CA ILE A 79 -6.09 -5.91 24.65
C ILE A 79 -5.37 -6.19 23.34
N GLY A 80 -6.04 -5.93 22.21
CA GLY A 80 -5.43 -6.06 20.90
C GLY A 80 -4.45 -4.93 20.59
N HIS A 81 -3.52 -5.20 19.69
CA HIS A 81 -2.37 -4.36 19.38
C HIS A 81 -2.32 -4.04 17.88
N PRO A 82 -2.56 -2.78 17.45
CA PRO A 82 -2.57 -2.41 16.03
C PRO A 82 -1.26 -2.66 15.28
N ASP A 83 -0.16 -2.84 15.99
CA ASP A 83 1.16 -3.23 15.49
C ASP A 83 1.32 -4.75 15.29
N LYS A 84 0.32 -5.55 15.66
CA LYS A 84 0.29 -6.99 15.43
C LYS A 84 -0.60 -7.34 14.25
N ILE A 85 -0.07 -8.17 13.36
CA ILE A 85 -0.84 -8.76 12.26
C ILE A 85 -1.81 -9.78 12.85
N ALA A 86 -3.08 -9.69 12.47
CA ALA A 86 -4.08 -10.67 12.86
C ALA A 86 -3.66 -12.06 12.35
N TYR A 87 -3.69 -13.07 13.21
CA TYR A 87 -3.07 -14.36 12.90
C TYR A 87 -3.57 -14.98 11.57
N ASN A 88 -4.86 -14.79 11.25
CA ASN A 88 -5.49 -15.31 10.04
C ASN A 88 -5.36 -14.39 8.81
N SER A 89 -4.66 -13.26 8.90
CA SER A 89 -4.39 -12.42 7.72
C SER A 89 -3.45 -13.15 6.77
N SER A 90 -3.86 -13.33 5.52
CA SER A 90 -2.98 -13.90 4.48
C SER A 90 -1.72 -13.04 4.29
N ARG A 91 -0.58 -13.71 4.12
CA ARG A 91 0.75 -13.11 3.96
C ARG A 91 1.32 -13.39 2.57
N GLY A 92 2.12 -12.46 2.07
CA GLY A 92 2.84 -12.61 0.81
C GLY A 92 4.08 -13.49 0.91
N LEU A 93 4.91 -13.52 -0.14
CA LEU A 93 4.72 -12.84 -1.43
C LEU A 93 3.65 -13.53 -2.28
N THR A 94 3.24 -12.91 -3.40
CA THR A 94 2.48 -13.65 -4.43
C THR A 94 3.33 -14.78 -5.01
N PHE A 95 2.73 -15.69 -5.79
CA PHE A 95 3.46 -16.73 -6.51
C PHE A 95 4.58 -16.16 -7.41
N HIS A 96 4.33 -15.00 -8.03
CA HIS A 96 5.28 -14.26 -8.86
C HIS A 96 6.21 -13.35 -8.05
N LYS A 97 6.28 -13.55 -6.72
CA LYS A 97 7.13 -12.83 -5.77
C LYS A 97 6.80 -11.35 -5.58
N ILE A 98 5.67 -10.85 -6.07
CA ILE A 98 5.24 -9.47 -5.84
C ILE A 98 4.84 -9.29 -4.38
N ILE A 99 5.19 -8.14 -3.78
CA ILE A 99 4.85 -7.80 -2.40
C ILE A 99 3.35 -7.57 -2.29
N LYS A 100 2.70 -8.42 -1.48
CA LYS A 100 1.31 -8.30 -1.04
C LYS A 100 1.19 -8.80 0.41
N PRO A 101 0.27 -8.29 1.24
CA PRO A 101 -0.63 -7.17 0.96
C PRO A 101 0.14 -5.87 0.65
N ASP A 102 -0.50 -4.86 0.06
CA ASP A 102 0.15 -3.56 -0.14
C ASP A 102 0.24 -2.81 1.19
N VAL A 103 -0.82 -2.86 2.00
CA VAL A 103 -0.91 -2.21 3.31
C VAL A 103 -1.72 -3.07 4.29
N VAL A 104 -1.67 -2.71 5.57
CA VAL A 104 -2.52 -3.33 6.60
C VAL A 104 -3.35 -2.28 7.33
N ALA A 105 -4.49 -2.70 7.86
CA ALA A 105 -5.38 -1.87 8.66
C ALA A 105 -6.05 -2.68 9.76
N PRO A 106 -6.56 -2.05 10.84
CA PRO A 106 -7.27 -2.76 11.89
C PRO A 106 -8.45 -3.55 11.34
N GLY A 107 -8.43 -4.87 11.54
CA GLY A 107 -9.44 -5.79 11.03
C GLY A 107 -10.02 -6.71 12.10
N VAL A 108 -9.62 -6.61 13.37
CA VAL A 108 -10.13 -7.48 14.45
C VAL A 108 -11.06 -6.70 15.38
N ALA A 109 -12.18 -7.32 15.74
CA ALA A 109 -13.17 -6.75 16.65
C ALA A 109 -13.69 -5.39 16.17
N ILE A 110 -13.97 -5.27 14.87
CA ILE A 110 -14.49 -4.03 14.28
C ILE A 110 -16.00 -3.99 14.47
N LEU A 111 -16.49 -2.94 15.11
CA LEU A 111 -17.92 -2.66 15.26
C LEU A 111 -18.40 -1.89 14.03
N SER A 112 -19.36 -2.44 13.29
CA SER A 112 -19.94 -1.77 12.12
C SER A 112 -21.43 -2.07 12.00
N THR A 113 -22.08 -1.50 10.99
CA THR A 113 -23.53 -1.59 10.79
C THR A 113 -23.97 -3.04 10.63
N CYS A 114 -25.03 -3.41 11.34
CA CYS A 114 -25.67 -4.72 11.24
C CYS A 114 -26.85 -4.65 10.26
N SER A 115 -26.89 -5.53 9.26
CA SER A 115 -28.06 -5.66 8.40
C SER A 115 -29.28 -6.09 9.22
N ARG A 116 -30.43 -5.46 8.95
CA ARG A 116 -31.73 -5.80 9.56
C ARG A 116 -32.34 -7.08 8.99
N HIS A 117 -31.76 -7.64 7.92
CA HIS A 117 -32.22 -8.89 7.33
C HIS A 117 -31.98 -10.04 8.32
N GLU A 118 -32.98 -10.91 8.51
CA GLU A 118 -32.98 -11.96 9.54
C GLU A 118 -31.74 -12.87 9.47
N ALA A 119 -31.32 -13.24 8.26
CA ALA A 119 -30.11 -14.04 8.01
C ALA A 119 -28.79 -13.45 8.54
N VAL A 120 -28.75 -12.15 8.85
CA VAL A 120 -27.60 -11.47 9.48
C VAL A 120 -27.92 -11.11 10.92
N ALA A 121 -29.14 -10.61 11.20
CA ALA A 121 -29.55 -10.21 12.54
C ALA A 121 -29.43 -11.35 13.57
N THR A 122 -29.74 -12.59 13.16
CA THR A 122 -29.59 -13.80 14.00
C THR A 122 -28.14 -14.14 14.35
N ARG A 123 -27.18 -13.65 13.56
CA ARG A 123 -25.72 -13.88 13.71
C ARG A 123 -24.98 -12.66 14.25
N ARG A 124 -25.70 -11.63 14.70
CA ARG A 124 -25.14 -10.34 15.20
C ARG A 124 -24.04 -10.53 16.24
N GLN A 125 -24.19 -11.54 17.10
CA GLN A 125 -23.34 -11.77 18.26
C GLN A 125 -22.16 -12.72 17.96
N ASP A 126 -22.03 -13.24 16.74
CA ASP A 126 -21.06 -14.29 16.37
C ASP A 126 -19.60 -13.87 16.64
N PHE A 127 -19.31 -12.58 16.53
CA PHE A 127 -17.97 -11.99 16.70
C PHE A 127 -17.84 -11.11 17.95
N GLY A 128 -18.80 -11.18 18.88
CA GLY A 128 -18.76 -10.47 20.15
C GLY A 128 -20.09 -9.82 20.49
N GLN A 129 -20.30 -9.58 21.79
CA GLN A 129 -21.55 -9.03 22.29
C GLN A 129 -21.72 -7.54 21.96
N THR A 130 -22.90 -7.15 21.49
CA THR A 130 -23.35 -5.77 21.30
C THR A 130 -24.75 -5.59 21.88
N HIS A 131 -24.98 -4.46 22.55
CA HIS A 131 -26.27 -4.08 23.13
C HIS A 131 -27.15 -3.25 22.18
N ASP A 132 -26.59 -2.81 21.04
CA ASP A 132 -27.34 -2.10 20.00
C ASP A 132 -27.57 -3.02 18.80
N ASN A 133 -28.83 -3.16 18.42
CA ASN A 133 -29.27 -4.02 17.32
C ASN A 133 -28.88 -3.50 15.93
N ASN A 134 -28.48 -2.24 15.81
CA ASN A 134 -28.04 -1.64 14.56
C ASN A 134 -26.54 -1.87 14.29
N TRP A 135 -25.81 -2.45 15.24
CA TRP A 135 -24.38 -2.69 15.14
C TRP A 135 -24.04 -4.15 15.37
N MET A 136 -22.93 -4.60 14.82
CA MET A 136 -22.35 -5.92 15.06
C MET A 136 -20.84 -5.89 14.99
N PHE A 137 -20.20 -6.73 15.78
CA PHE A 137 -18.77 -6.98 15.61
C PHE A 137 -18.54 -7.90 14.42
N CYS A 138 -17.42 -7.71 13.74
CA CYS A 138 -16.89 -8.59 12.70
C CYS A 138 -15.36 -8.53 12.70
N SER A 139 -14.74 -9.57 12.13
CA SER A 139 -13.28 -9.64 12.01
C SER A 139 -12.77 -10.25 10.71
N GLY A 140 -11.61 -9.75 10.29
CA GLY A 140 -10.77 -10.23 9.20
C GLY A 140 -10.44 -9.13 8.20
N THR A 141 -9.70 -9.50 7.16
CA THR A 141 -9.28 -8.61 6.06
C THR A 141 -10.46 -7.96 5.33
N SER A 142 -11.64 -8.61 5.33
CA SER A 142 -12.90 -8.03 4.84
C SER A 142 -13.37 -6.77 5.60
N MET A 143 -12.88 -6.56 6.83
CA MET A 143 -13.20 -5.38 7.65
C MET A 143 -12.09 -4.33 7.53
N ALA A 144 -10.84 -4.75 7.30
CA ALA A 144 -9.72 -3.87 7.03
C ALA A 144 -9.84 -3.20 5.64
N ALA A 145 -10.25 -3.94 4.62
CA ALA A 145 -10.39 -3.43 3.25
C ALA A 145 -11.34 -2.22 3.09
N PRO A 146 -12.57 -2.19 3.65
CA PRO A 146 -13.43 -1.02 3.56
C PRO A 146 -12.87 0.19 4.32
N LEU A 147 -12.12 0.00 5.40
CA LEU A 147 -11.43 1.10 6.09
C LEU A 147 -10.39 1.78 5.18
N VAL A 148 -9.59 0.98 4.47
CA VAL A 148 -8.63 1.51 3.48
C VAL A 148 -9.33 2.13 2.27
N SER A 149 -10.48 1.59 1.87
CA SER A 149 -11.29 2.19 0.80
C SER A 149 -11.77 3.59 1.17
N ASP A 150 -12.15 3.80 2.44
CA ASP A 150 -12.51 5.12 2.97
C ASP A 150 -11.32 6.08 2.96
N PHE A 151 -10.12 5.61 3.34
CA PHE A 151 -8.90 6.42 3.22
C PHE A 151 -8.63 6.85 1.78
N CYS A 152 -8.81 5.95 0.81
CA CYS A 152 -8.66 6.27 -0.60
C CYS A 152 -9.67 7.33 -1.06
N ALA A 153 -10.91 7.26 -0.59
CA ALA A 153 -11.94 8.26 -0.88
C ALA A 153 -11.57 9.65 -0.33
N VAL A 154 -11.12 9.73 0.92
CA VAL A 154 -10.68 10.99 1.53
C VAL A 154 -9.45 11.57 0.83
N LEU A 155 -8.47 10.74 0.45
CA LEU A 155 -7.30 11.20 -0.32
C LEU A 155 -7.71 11.75 -1.69
N ARG A 156 -8.64 11.08 -2.38
CA ARG A 156 -9.18 11.54 -3.66
C ARG A 156 -9.92 12.88 -3.51
N GLU A 157 -10.76 13.02 -2.49
CA GLU A 157 -11.45 14.29 -2.19
C GLU A 157 -10.44 15.41 -1.92
N ALA A 158 -9.41 15.15 -1.11
CA ALA A 158 -8.38 16.12 -0.80
C ALA A 158 -7.62 16.59 -2.05
N LEU A 159 -7.25 15.67 -2.96
CA LEU A 159 -6.60 16.01 -4.23
C LEU A 159 -7.53 16.83 -5.14
N GLN A 160 -8.80 16.46 -5.24
CA GLN A 160 -9.79 17.19 -6.02
C GLN A 160 -10.02 18.61 -5.48
N SER A 161 -9.99 18.79 -4.15
CA SER A 161 -10.05 20.12 -3.53
C SER A 161 -8.88 21.03 -3.92
N LYS A 162 -7.73 20.44 -4.31
CA LYS A 162 -6.54 21.12 -4.85
C LYS A 162 -6.57 21.27 -6.38
N LYS A 163 -7.75 21.14 -7.00
CA LYS A 163 -7.99 21.27 -8.45
C LYS A 163 -7.32 20.19 -9.31
N MET A 164 -6.92 19.05 -8.73
CA MET A 164 -6.55 17.87 -9.50
C MET A 164 -7.83 17.12 -9.88
N ALA A 165 -8.30 17.33 -11.10
CA ALA A 165 -9.60 16.81 -11.55
C ALA A 165 -9.64 15.27 -11.54
N ASP A 166 -8.55 14.63 -11.98
CA ASP A 166 -8.50 13.19 -12.18
C ASP A 166 -7.20 12.59 -11.60
N PRO A 167 -7.11 12.44 -10.26
CA PRO A 167 -5.93 11.83 -9.64
C PRO A 167 -5.85 10.34 -9.99
N SER A 168 -4.68 9.91 -10.44
CA SER A 168 -4.46 8.52 -10.86
C SER A 168 -4.61 7.56 -9.67
N ALA A 169 -4.99 6.31 -9.98
CA ALA A 169 -5.02 5.26 -8.96
C ALA A 169 -3.61 5.00 -8.36
N ALA A 170 -2.56 5.18 -9.17
CA ALA A 170 -1.18 5.10 -8.75
C ALA A 170 -0.82 6.17 -7.71
N LEU A 171 -1.26 7.42 -7.90
CA LEU A 171 -1.05 8.49 -6.93
C LEU A 171 -1.72 8.19 -5.59
N ILE A 172 -2.99 7.76 -5.60
CA ILE A 172 -3.71 7.40 -4.38
C ILE A 172 -2.97 6.27 -3.63
N LYS A 173 -2.50 5.27 -4.37
CA LYS A 173 -1.72 4.15 -3.80
C LYS A 173 -0.38 4.62 -3.22
N ALA A 174 0.34 5.49 -3.92
CA ALA A 174 1.62 6.04 -3.45
C ALA A 174 1.44 6.88 -2.18
N LEU A 175 0.40 7.72 -2.10
CA LEU A 175 0.07 8.52 -0.91
C LEU A 175 -0.25 7.64 0.30
N LEU A 176 -1.04 6.59 0.08
CA LEU A 176 -1.40 5.63 1.11
C LEU A 176 -0.17 4.90 1.68
N VAL A 177 0.74 4.48 0.79
CA VAL A 177 1.98 3.77 1.15
C VAL A 177 3.01 4.69 1.81
N ASN A 178 3.19 5.90 1.32
CA ASN A 178 4.20 6.83 1.84
C ASN A 178 3.91 7.25 3.28
N GLY A 179 2.63 7.47 3.60
CA GLY A 179 2.17 7.83 4.94
C GLY A 179 2.10 6.66 5.94
N ALA A 180 2.23 5.41 5.52
CA ALA A 180 2.00 4.25 6.38
C ALA A 180 3.05 4.11 7.51
N ASP A 181 2.60 3.71 8.71
CA ASP A 181 3.44 3.53 9.89
C ASP A 181 4.18 2.18 9.87
N ASP A 182 5.50 2.21 10.08
CA ASP A 182 6.31 0.99 10.11
C ASP A 182 6.08 0.17 11.39
N LEU A 183 5.60 -1.07 11.23
CA LEU A 183 5.34 -2.03 12.30
C LEU A 183 6.58 -2.83 12.69
N ARG A 184 7.71 -2.65 11.98
CA ARG A 184 8.98 -3.37 12.17
C ARG A 184 8.83 -4.90 12.09
N LEU A 185 7.90 -5.35 11.26
CA LEU A 185 7.67 -6.76 10.94
C LEU A 185 8.26 -7.13 9.56
N PRO A 186 8.36 -8.42 9.20
CA PRO A 186 8.72 -8.82 7.84
C PRO A 186 7.80 -8.18 6.79
N LYS A 187 8.37 -7.68 5.69
CA LYS A 187 7.62 -7.03 4.59
C LYS A 187 6.52 -7.92 4.00
N PRO A 188 6.69 -9.26 3.83
CA PRO A 188 5.63 -10.14 3.35
C PRO A 188 4.37 -10.17 4.24
N ASP A 189 4.49 -9.87 5.53
CA ASP A 189 3.38 -9.91 6.49
C ASP A 189 2.57 -8.61 6.48
N ARG A 190 3.27 -7.47 6.36
CA ARG A 190 2.73 -6.12 6.54
C ARG A 190 2.59 -5.31 5.26
N GLY A 191 3.15 -5.78 4.16
CA GLY A 191 3.34 -4.97 2.95
C GLY A 191 4.20 -3.73 3.22
N PHE A 192 3.73 -2.60 2.71
CA PHE A 192 4.27 -1.27 2.99
C PHE A 192 3.71 -0.63 4.26
N CYS A 193 3.01 -1.42 5.09
CA CYS A 193 2.73 -1.18 6.50
C CYS A 193 1.34 -0.62 6.88
N LEU A 194 1.18 -0.17 8.13
CA LEU A 194 -0.12 0.21 8.71
C LEU A 194 -0.57 1.56 8.18
N VAL A 195 -1.76 1.62 7.57
CA VAL A 195 -2.27 2.88 7.01
C VAL A 195 -2.41 3.98 8.06
N ASN A 196 -2.00 5.20 7.69
CA ASN A 196 -2.11 6.39 8.53
C ASN A 196 -2.58 7.58 7.70
N LEU A 197 -3.89 7.87 7.77
CA LEU A 197 -4.52 8.89 6.92
C LEU A 197 -3.97 10.29 7.17
N LYS A 198 -3.61 10.60 8.43
CA LYS A 198 -3.05 11.90 8.79
C LYS A 198 -1.74 12.13 8.05
N GLU A 199 -0.83 11.16 8.12
CA GLU A 199 0.49 11.23 7.48
C GLU A 199 0.40 11.15 5.95
N SER A 200 -0.55 10.40 5.39
CA SER A 200 -0.83 10.39 3.94
C SER A 200 -1.39 11.74 3.45
N LEU A 201 -2.26 12.40 4.22
CA LEU A 201 -2.85 13.69 3.87
C LEU A 201 -1.85 14.85 3.93
N ARG A 202 -0.77 14.75 4.72
CA ARG A 202 0.27 15.80 4.79
C ARG A 202 0.88 16.12 3.43
N CYS A 203 1.01 15.12 2.54
CA CYS A 203 1.53 15.35 1.19
C CYS A 203 0.55 16.13 0.29
N VAL A 204 -0.73 16.23 0.65
CA VAL A 204 -1.80 16.82 -0.17
C VAL A 204 -2.31 18.14 0.42
N VAL A 205 -2.55 18.16 1.72
CA VAL A 205 -3.10 19.31 2.44
C VAL A 205 -1.93 20.18 2.88
N GLU A 206 -1.86 21.37 2.28
CA GLU A 206 -0.88 22.46 2.46
C GLU A 206 0.27 22.14 3.43
N PRO A 207 1.49 21.88 2.92
CA PRO A 207 2.65 21.75 3.79
C PRO A 207 2.74 22.98 4.70
N GLY A 208 2.88 22.75 6.00
CA GLY A 208 3.21 23.83 6.93
C GLY A 208 4.50 24.55 6.49
N PRO A 209 4.75 25.79 6.93
CA PRO A 209 5.97 26.51 6.57
C PRO A 209 7.23 25.67 6.79
N GLY A 210 7.94 25.37 5.69
CA GLY A 210 9.15 24.55 5.69
C GLY A 210 8.94 23.04 5.70
N GLU A 211 7.73 22.50 5.58
CA GLU A 211 7.54 21.06 5.36
C GLU A 211 7.98 20.67 3.93
N GLN A 212 8.84 19.65 3.86
CA GLN A 212 9.41 19.11 2.63
C GLN A 212 8.63 17.87 2.20
N VAL A 213 7.34 18.05 1.93
CA VAL A 213 6.42 17.00 1.48
C VAL A 213 5.87 17.37 0.10
N GLY A 214 5.53 16.37 -0.70
CA GLY A 214 4.90 16.61 -1.99
C GLY A 214 4.67 15.34 -2.78
N PHE A 215 4.11 15.51 -3.97
CA PHE A 215 3.88 14.44 -4.91
C PHE A 215 3.91 14.96 -6.34
N GLU A 216 4.14 14.06 -7.30
CA GLU A 216 3.88 14.26 -8.72
C GLU A 216 3.12 13.07 -9.30
N ASP A 217 2.13 13.35 -10.14
CA ASP A 217 1.33 12.38 -10.89
C ASP A 217 1.72 12.54 -12.37
N VAL A 218 2.68 11.73 -12.82
CA VAL A 218 3.35 11.89 -14.11
C VAL A 218 2.66 11.01 -15.15
N GLY A 219 2.12 11.65 -16.18
CA GLY A 219 1.44 10.97 -17.28
C GLY A 219 1.44 11.79 -18.57
N GLY A 220 0.66 11.34 -19.56
CA GLY A 220 0.59 11.95 -20.88
C GLY A 220 1.95 11.94 -21.58
N GLU A 221 2.36 13.07 -22.16
CA GLU A 221 3.65 13.21 -22.87
C GLU A 221 4.87 13.07 -21.95
N ASN A 222 4.69 13.14 -20.63
CA ASN A 222 5.77 12.99 -19.64
C ASN A 222 5.92 11.54 -19.13
N ALA A 223 5.07 10.61 -19.58
CA ALA A 223 5.21 9.20 -19.24
C ALA A 223 6.53 8.64 -19.80
N LEU A 224 7.22 7.80 -19.02
CA LEU A 224 8.56 7.35 -19.38
C LEU A 224 8.52 6.24 -20.43
N LYS A 225 9.30 6.40 -21.49
CA LYS A 225 9.68 5.32 -22.41
C LYS A 225 10.88 4.57 -21.86
N GLU A 226 11.20 3.43 -22.46
CA GLU A 226 12.35 2.63 -22.06
C GLU A 226 13.65 3.46 -22.07
N ASP A 227 14.47 3.27 -21.04
CA ASP A 227 15.71 3.99 -20.74
C ASP A 227 15.57 5.48 -20.40
N GLU A 228 14.38 6.07 -20.48
CA GLU A 228 14.15 7.45 -20.04
C GLU A 228 14.16 7.56 -18.51
N THR A 229 14.45 8.77 -18.04
CA THR A 229 14.56 9.11 -16.63
C THR A 229 13.75 10.36 -16.33
N TRP A 230 13.02 10.32 -15.22
CA TRP A 230 12.34 11.46 -14.63
C TRP A 230 12.99 11.82 -13.28
N PRO A 231 13.02 13.11 -12.92
CA PRO A 231 12.68 14.26 -13.76
C PRO A 231 13.84 14.64 -14.70
N LEU A 232 13.54 15.43 -15.74
CA LEU A 232 14.59 16.03 -16.60
C LEU A 232 15.49 16.98 -15.81
N GLU A 233 14.89 17.77 -14.90
CA GLU A 233 15.59 18.62 -13.95
C GLU A 233 15.53 18.00 -12.55
N PRO A 234 16.65 17.81 -11.83
CA PRO A 234 16.69 17.06 -10.58
C PRO A 234 15.62 17.50 -9.56
N ARG A 235 14.76 16.57 -9.12
CA ARG A 235 13.78 16.84 -8.07
C ARG A 235 14.50 16.81 -6.72
N LYS A 236 14.99 17.98 -6.32
CA LYS A 236 15.73 18.19 -5.09
C LYS A 236 14.82 18.53 -3.91
N ILE A 237 15.05 17.87 -2.78
CA ILE A 237 14.41 18.12 -1.49
C ILE A 237 15.51 18.55 -0.52
N ASP A 238 15.50 19.81 -0.10
CA ASP A 238 16.51 20.32 0.82
C ASP A 238 16.18 19.98 2.28
N PHE A 239 17.13 19.39 3.00
CA PHE A 239 16.99 19.15 4.43
C PHE A 239 17.32 20.43 5.19
N THR A 240 16.28 21.17 5.59
CA THR A 240 16.42 22.43 6.32
C THR A 240 16.45 22.20 7.83
N GLY A 241 17.50 22.70 8.50
CA GLY A 241 17.66 22.68 9.96
C GLY A 241 18.17 21.34 10.52
N ASP A 242 18.27 21.24 11.85
CA ASP A 242 18.66 20.01 12.58
C ASP A 242 17.53 18.97 12.61
N ARG A 243 16.89 18.71 11.47
CA ARG A 243 15.75 17.80 11.40
C ARG A 243 16.21 16.35 11.47
N THR A 244 15.75 15.67 12.51
CA THR A 244 15.78 14.21 12.62
C THR A 244 14.39 13.69 12.22
N GLY A 245 14.35 12.73 11.31
CA GLY A 245 13.12 12.10 10.82
C GLY A 245 13.44 11.04 9.78
N THR A 246 12.44 10.28 9.36
CA THR A 246 12.60 9.32 8.26
C THR A 246 12.05 9.95 6.99
N GLN A 247 12.94 10.30 6.06
CA GLN A 247 12.57 10.61 4.69
C GLN A 247 12.02 9.33 4.05
N ARG A 248 10.85 9.45 3.44
CA ARG A 248 10.24 8.40 2.63
C ARG A 248 9.97 8.94 1.25
N VAL A 249 10.30 8.14 0.24
CA VAL A 249 9.96 8.40 -1.15
C VAL A 249 9.34 7.14 -1.70
N THR A 250 8.15 7.25 -2.27
CA THR A 250 7.37 6.12 -2.77
C THR A 250 7.03 6.36 -4.23
N LEU A 251 7.39 5.39 -5.07
CA LEU A 251 6.98 5.27 -6.47
C LEU A 251 5.82 4.28 -6.55
N ALA A 252 4.80 4.57 -7.36
CA ALA A 252 3.79 3.59 -7.76
C ALA A 252 3.36 3.79 -9.21
N TYR A 253 3.01 2.71 -9.90
CA TYR A 253 2.45 2.76 -11.25
C TYR A 253 1.44 1.64 -11.50
N SER A 254 0.49 1.91 -12.41
CA SER A 254 -0.41 0.89 -12.95
C SER A 254 0.31 0.17 -14.09
N ASP A 255 0.75 -1.06 -13.82
CA ASP A 255 1.49 -1.90 -14.78
C ASP A 255 0.53 -2.61 -15.76
N PRO A 256 0.88 -2.71 -17.06
CA PRO A 256 0.06 -3.41 -18.03
C PRO A 256 -0.37 -4.83 -17.63
N PRO A 257 -1.55 -5.28 -18.10
CA PRO A 257 -2.07 -6.61 -17.84
C PRO A 257 -1.08 -7.70 -18.25
N GLY A 258 -0.73 -8.55 -17.29
CA GLY A 258 0.19 -9.67 -17.50
C GLY A 258 0.43 -10.42 -16.19
N GLU A 259 0.83 -11.69 -16.31
CA GLU A 259 1.06 -12.57 -15.14
C GLU A 259 2.21 -12.08 -14.26
N ASN A 260 3.29 -11.62 -14.89
CA ASN A 260 4.43 -11.00 -14.23
C ASN A 260 4.38 -9.48 -14.37
N LEU A 261 5.29 -8.78 -13.70
CA LEU A 261 5.52 -7.36 -13.92
C LEU A 261 5.95 -7.13 -15.40
N GLN A 262 5.23 -6.30 -16.13
CA GLN A 262 5.50 -6.04 -17.55
C GLN A 262 6.57 -4.97 -17.68
N ASN A 263 6.28 -3.80 -17.12
CA ASN A 263 7.17 -2.64 -17.08
C ASN A 263 7.93 -2.60 -15.76
N ASN A 264 9.18 -2.16 -15.79
CA ASN A 264 10.02 -2.03 -14.60
C ASN A 264 10.50 -0.59 -14.48
N LEU A 265 9.88 0.16 -13.55
CA LEU A 265 10.38 1.47 -13.14
C LEU A 265 11.15 1.32 -11.82
N THR A 266 12.39 1.82 -11.80
CA THR A 266 13.24 1.83 -10.60
C THR A 266 13.25 3.23 -9.99
N LEU A 267 12.94 3.31 -8.70
CA LEU A 267 13.14 4.48 -7.86
C LEU A 267 14.59 4.52 -7.34
N LYS A 268 15.22 5.68 -7.46
CA LYS A 268 16.51 6.00 -6.85
C LYS A 268 16.42 7.31 -6.09
N VAL A 269 17.04 7.35 -4.92
CA VAL A 269 17.17 8.57 -4.14
C VAL A 269 18.63 8.76 -3.80
N ASN A 270 19.23 9.83 -4.31
CA ASN A 270 20.60 10.21 -3.98
C ASN A 270 20.61 11.19 -2.81
N ILE A 271 21.16 10.78 -1.68
CA ILE A 271 21.29 11.58 -0.47
C ILE A 271 22.61 12.35 -0.54
N GLU A 272 22.54 13.67 -0.72
CA GLU A 272 23.70 14.56 -0.64
C GLU A 272 24.03 14.88 0.82
N GLN A 273 25.30 14.75 1.20
CA GLN A 273 25.80 15.17 2.50
C GLN A 273 26.44 16.56 2.45
N GLN A 274 26.52 17.24 3.60
CA GLN A 274 27.19 18.54 3.74
C GLN A 274 28.69 18.48 3.40
N SER A 275 29.32 17.32 3.52
CA SER A 275 30.72 17.08 3.15
C SER A 275 30.97 17.08 1.64
N GLY A 276 29.91 17.04 0.82
CA GLY A 276 29.98 16.81 -0.63
C GLY A 276 29.98 15.33 -1.03
N ALA A 277 29.96 14.40 -0.07
CA ALA A 277 29.70 12.99 -0.35
C ALA A 277 28.22 12.76 -0.72
N SER A 278 27.93 11.67 -1.43
CA SER A 278 26.56 11.28 -1.74
C SER A 278 26.35 9.77 -1.65
N GLU A 279 25.15 9.36 -1.26
CA GLU A 279 24.77 7.94 -1.14
C GLU A 279 23.48 7.68 -1.91
N GLU A 280 23.53 6.77 -2.90
CA GLU A 280 22.35 6.38 -3.67
C GLU A 280 21.65 5.20 -2.98
N GLN A 281 20.35 5.35 -2.75
CA GLN A 281 19.47 4.31 -2.25
C GLN A 281 18.50 3.89 -3.35
N ARG A 282 18.29 2.58 -3.51
CA ARG A 282 17.30 2.06 -4.46
C ARG A 282 15.98 1.74 -3.76
N GLY A 283 14.87 1.95 -4.46
CA GLY A 283 13.57 1.47 -4.04
C GLY A 283 13.60 -0.03 -3.73
N ASP A 284 13.08 -0.40 -2.56
CA ASP A 284 13.03 -1.80 -2.09
C ASP A 284 14.39 -2.52 -2.08
N GLU A 285 15.48 -1.79 -1.82
CA GLU A 285 16.84 -2.33 -1.75
C GLU A 285 16.95 -3.54 -0.81
N GLY A 286 17.67 -4.57 -1.26
CA GLY A 286 17.79 -5.85 -0.55
C GLY A 286 16.60 -6.79 -0.75
N PHE A 287 15.55 -6.39 -1.48
CA PHE A 287 14.45 -7.26 -1.88
C PHE A 287 14.66 -7.80 -3.30
N VAL A 288 14.51 -9.11 -3.48
CA VAL A 288 14.81 -9.79 -4.77
C VAL A 288 13.70 -9.59 -5.82
N ALA A 289 12.50 -9.18 -5.40
CA ALA A 289 11.35 -9.09 -6.29
C ALA A 289 11.20 -7.71 -6.92
N GLU A 290 10.87 -7.69 -8.21
CA GLU A 290 10.41 -6.48 -8.91
C GLU A 290 8.96 -6.16 -8.48
N ASN A 291 8.65 -4.89 -8.27
CA ASN A 291 7.34 -4.43 -7.82
C ASN A 291 6.90 -3.18 -8.57
N ASN A 292 5.59 -3.02 -8.77
CA ASN A 292 5.02 -1.78 -9.31
C ASN A 292 4.78 -0.69 -8.23
N VAL A 293 5.31 -0.93 -7.04
CA VAL A 293 5.43 0.03 -5.94
C VAL A 293 6.82 -0.16 -5.35
N GLU A 294 7.58 0.91 -5.23
CA GLU A 294 8.90 0.90 -4.61
C GLU A 294 8.99 2.01 -3.58
N GLN A 295 9.68 1.76 -2.47
CA GLN A 295 9.88 2.78 -1.43
C GLN A 295 11.33 2.83 -0.98
N VAL A 296 11.87 4.05 -0.90
CA VAL A 296 13.11 4.35 -0.18
C VAL A 296 12.73 4.93 1.18
N LYS A 297 13.38 4.43 2.23
CA LYS A 297 13.34 4.99 3.59
C LYS A 297 14.75 5.37 4.00
N TRP A 298 14.92 6.60 4.46
CA TRP A 298 16.20 7.11 4.90
C TRP A 298 16.04 7.89 6.21
N ASP A 299 16.73 7.47 7.27
CA ASP A 299 16.75 8.20 8.52
C ASP A 299 17.71 9.38 8.39
N THR A 300 17.16 10.59 8.25
CA THR A 300 17.94 11.81 8.01
C THR A 300 18.77 12.16 9.24
N THR A 301 20.01 12.55 8.99
CA THR A 301 20.94 13.01 10.01
C THR A 301 21.35 14.45 9.76
N SER A 302 21.99 15.09 10.75
CA SER A 302 22.55 16.44 10.59
C SER A 302 23.68 16.53 9.55
N LYS A 303 24.18 15.38 9.04
CA LYS A 303 25.16 15.34 7.95
C LYS A 303 24.51 15.47 6.58
N ASP A 304 23.22 15.18 6.48
CA ASP A 304 22.51 15.16 5.21
C ASP A 304 22.08 16.59 4.85
N ARG A 305 22.16 16.91 3.56
CA ARG A 305 21.86 18.23 2.99
C ARG A 305 20.62 18.19 2.13
N ALA A 306 20.48 17.16 1.30
CA ALA A 306 19.34 17.06 0.40
C ALA A 306 19.13 15.63 -0.10
N ALA A 307 17.94 15.35 -0.60
CA ALA A 307 17.64 14.18 -1.41
C ALA A 307 17.33 14.59 -2.85
N ILE A 308 17.88 13.86 -3.82
CA ILE A 308 17.53 13.98 -5.23
C ILE A 308 16.77 12.72 -5.63
N ILE A 309 15.55 12.89 -6.10
CA ILE A 309 14.69 11.79 -6.52
C ILE A 309 14.81 11.57 -8.03
N THR A 310 14.98 10.31 -8.41
CA THR A 310 15.05 9.86 -9.80
C THR A 310 14.21 8.61 -9.99
N VAL A 311 13.42 8.56 -11.06
CA VAL A 311 12.72 7.36 -11.53
C VAL A 311 13.21 7.04 -12.92
N ARG A 312 13.66 5.81 -13.14
CA ARG A 312 14.11 5.33 -14.46
C ARG A 312 13.21 4.21 -14.94
N ALA A 313 12.86 4.24 -16.22
CA ALA A 313 12.22 3.13 -16.90
C ALA A 313 13.27 2.13 -17.40
N ASP A 314 13.61 1.14 -16.58
CA ASP A 314 14.60 0.12 -16.97
C ASP A 314 14.04 -0.89 -17.99
N ARG A 315 12.71 -1.02 -18.07
CA ARG A 315 12.03 -1.90 -19.04
C ARG A 315 10.62 -1.41 -19.34
N ILE A 316 10.27 -1.32 -20.62
CA ILE A 316 8.88 -1.11 -21.08
C ILE A 316 8.54 -2.22 -22.07
N ALA A 317 7.64 -3.13 -21.68
CA ALA A 317 7.39 -4.36 -22.43
C ALA A 317 6.71 -4.13 -23.79
N GLN A 318 5.91 -3.07 -23.93
CA GLN A 318 5.23 -2.74 -25.17
C GLN A 318 6.13 -1.89 -26.07
N LEU A 319 6.26 -2.29 -27.34
CA LEU A 319 7.00 -1.52 -28.34
C LEU A 319 6.40 -0.11 -28.49
N GLU A 320 7.25 0.91 -28.45
CA GLU A 320 6.85 2.34 -28.44
C GLU A 320 5.92 2.72 -27.27
N GLY A 321 5.81 1.86 -26.26
CA GLY A 321 5.05 2.12 -25.05
C GLY A 321 5.70 3.15 -24.15
N SER A 322 4.90 3.68 -23.24
CA SER A 322 5.33 4.55 -22.16
C SER A 322 4.57 4.21 -20.88
N GLN A 323 5.17 4.43 -19.71
CA GLN A 323 4.57 4.14 -18.42
C GLN A 323 4.35 5.43 -17.61
N PRO A 324 3.08 5.84 -17.37
CA PRO A 324 2.73 6.82 -16.36
C PRO A 324 3.01 6.29 -14.94
N PHE A 325 3.31 7.17 -14.00
CA PHE A 325 3.61 6.79 -12.62
C PHE A 325 3.35 7.96 -11.67
N ALA A 326 3.30 7.67 -10.37
CA ALA A 326 3.23 8.68 -9.34
C ALA A 326 4.40 8.54 -8.36
N VAL A 327 4.90 9.66 -7.87
CA VAL A 327 5.93 9.72 -6.82
C VAL A 327 5.43 10.59 -5.70
N VAL A 328 5.60 10.14 -4.46
CA VAL A 328 5.25 10.88 -3.24
C VAL A 328 6.47 10.90 -2.34
N TRP A 329 6.74 12.03 -1.70
CA TRP A 329 7.82 12.17 -0.74
C TRP A 329 7.39 12.93 0.51
N GLY A 330 8.04 12.63 1.62
CA GLY A 330 7.87 13.35 2.87
C GLY A 330 8.84 12.93 3.97
N ILE A 331 9.04 13.80 4.95
CA ILE A 331 9.82 13.54 6.16
C ILE A 331 8.85 13.35 7.34
N TYR A 332 8.97 12.21 8.01
CA TYR A 332 8.08 11.73 9.07
C TYR A 332 8.81 11.58 10.40
#